data_AF-A0A942QH60-F1
#
_entry.id   AF-A0A942QH60-F1
#
_cell.length_a   1.000
_cell.length_b   1.000
_cell.length_c   1.000
_cell.angle_alpha   90.00
_cell.angle_beta   90.00
_cell.angle_gamma   90.00
#
_symmetry.space_group_name_H-M   'P 1'
#
loop_
_entity.id
_entity.type
_entity.pdbx_description
1 polymer ?
#
loop_
_entity_poly.entity_id
_entity_poly.type
_entity_poly.pdbx_seq_one_letter_code
_entity_poly.pdbx_strand_id
1 'polypeptide(L)'
;MEARAASGPHDFESLFSSERTRIVRHLRYLTGDLQVSEDLAQEAFVRLWERAAADGSGAVRDPGPWLLRVASNLAYNHFRAEERRRAREDRAGVQDA
;
A
#
# COMPACT_ATOMS: atom_id res chain seq x y z
N MET A 1 -19.03 -21.16 19.82
CA MET A 1 -17.74 -20.72 20.40
C MET A 1 -16.68 -20.97 19.33
N GLU A 2 -16.55 -20.04 18.39
CA GLU A 2 -15.83 -20.25 17.13
C GLU A 2 -14.40 -19.70 17.17
N ALA A 3 -13.51 -20.49 16.56
CA ALA A 3 -12.21 -20.15 15.98
C ALA A 3 -11.14 -19.54 16.91
N ARG A 4 -10.50 -20.40 17.71
CA ARG A 4 -9.13 -20.19 18.17
C ARG A 4 -8.17 -21.03 17.31
N ALA A 5 -7.65 -20.46 16.24
CA ALA A 5 -6.35 -20.81 15.64
C ALA A 5 -6.07 -19.94 14.40
N ALA A 6 -5.66 -18.69 14.60
CA ALA A 6 -4.79 -18.04 13.63
C ALA A 6 -3.37 -18.53 13.95
N SER A 7 -2.93 -19.62 13.33
CA SER A 7 -1.54 -20.09 13.45
C SER A 7 -1.20 -21.05 12.31
N GLY A 8 -0.82 -20.48 11.16
CA GLY A 8 -0.22 -21.21 10.05
C GLY A 8 0.06 -20.31 8.84
N PRO A 9 1.14 -20.54 8.06
CA PRO A 9 1.47 -19.77 6.86
C PRO A 9 0.33 -19.65 5.84
N HIS A 10 -0.56 -20.65 5.79
CA HIS A 10 -1.72 -20.70 4.90
C HIS A 10 -2.83 -19.68 5.26
N ASP A 11 -2.87 -19.19 6.50
CA ASP A 11 -3.80 -18.15 6.94
C ASP A 11 -3.35 -16.76 6.45
N PHE A 12 -2.04 -16.50 6.50
CA PHE A 12 -1.46 -15.25 6.02
C PHE A 12 -1.58 -15.10 4.50
N GLU A 13 -1.31 -16.16 3.73
CA GLU A 13 -1.45 -16.16 2.26
C GLU A 13 -2.90 -15.82 1.83
N SER A 14 -3.89 -16.41 2.51
CA SER A 14 -5.31 -16.21 2.20
C SER A 14 -5.78 -14.80 2.60
N LEU A 15 -5.35 -14.32 3.77
CA LEU A 15 -5.56 -12.95 4.22
C LEU A 15 -4.90 -11.94 3.26
N PHE A 16 -3.68 -12.23 2.83
CA PHE A 16 -2.92 -11.41 1.89
C PHE A 16 -3.63 -11.31 0.55
N SER A 17 -4.07 -12.44 -0.02
CA SER A 17 -4.77 -12.46 -1.32
C SER A 17 -6.08 -11.66 -1.30
N SER A 18 -6.87 -11.82 -0.23
CA SER A 18 -8.13 -11.09 -0.07
C SER A 18 -7.93 -9.58 0.16
N GLU A 19 -7.03 -9.19 1.06
CA GLU A 19 -6.73 -7.79 1.32
C GLU A 19 -6.01 -7.13 0.13
N ARG A 20 -5.15 -7.85 -0.61
CA ARG A 20 -4.46 -7.31 -1.79
C ARG A 20 -5.47 -6.80 -2.82
N THR A 21 -6.47 -7.62 -3.13
CA THR A 21 -7.51 -7.24 -4.10
C THR A 21 -8.26 -5.99 -3.63
N ARG A 22 -8.59 -5.90 -2.34
CA ARG A 22 -9.27 -4.74 -1.76
C ARG A 22 -8.41 -3.48 -1.82
N ILE A 23 -7.14 -3.58 -1.45
CA ILE A 23 -6.20 -2.45 -1.42
C ILE A 23 -5.88 -1.95 -2.83
N VAL A 24 -5.66 -2.85 -3.80
CA VAL A 24 -5.43 -2.46 -5.20
C VAL A 24 -6.67 -1.77 -5.77
N ARG A 25 -7.89 -2.25 -5.49
CA ARG A 25 -9.12 -1.56 -5.93
C ARG A 25 -9.25 -0.17 -5.32
N HIS A 26 -8.96 -0.03 -4.03
CA HIS A 26 -8.98 1.27 -3.33
C HIS A 26 -7.96 2.24 -3.94
N LEU A 27 -6.72 1.80 -4.15
CA LEU A 27 -5.68 2.59 -4.78
C LEU A 27 -6.01 2.92 -6.24
N ARG A 28 -6.67 2.01 -6.97
CA ARG A 28 -7.09 2.26 -8.35
C ARG A 28 -8.13 3.35 -8.43
N TYR A 29 -9.06 3.38 -7.47
CA TYR A 29 -10.02 4.48 -7.34
C TYR A 29 -9.33 5.83 -7.10
N LEU A 30 -8.26 5.85 -6.29
CA LEU A 30 -7.53 7.09 -6.00
C LEU A 30 -6.63 7.54 -7.16
N THR A 31 -5.88 6.61 -7.75
CA THR A 31 -4.79 6.90 -8.72
C THR A 31 -5.22 6.87 -10.17
N GLY A 32 -6.30 6.14 -10.51
CA GLY A 32 -6.71 5.90 -11.89
C GLY A 32 -5.78 4.95 -12.68
N ASP A 33 -4.62 4.58 -12.14
CA ASP A 33 -3.58 3.79 -12.80
C ASP A 33 -3.39 2.43 -12.12
N LEU A 34 -3.43 1.33 -12.90
CA LEU A 34 -3.29 -0.02 -12.34
C LEU A 34 -1.90 -0.27 -11.78
N GLN A 35 -0.88 0.09 -12.54
CA GLN A 35 0.50 -0.23 -12.25
C GLN A 35 0.95 0.52 -10.99
N VAL A 36 0.65 1.82 -10.92
CA VAL A 36 0.88 2.63 -9.71
C VAL A 36 0.12 2.02 -8.52
N SER A 37 -1.12 1.57 -8.72
CA SER A 37 -1.89 0.95 -7.63
C SER A 37 -1.26 -0.34 -7.11
N GLU A 38 -0.75 -1.20 -8.00
CA GLU A 38 -0.11 -2.46 -7.62
C GLU A 38 1.24 -2.22 -6.92
N ASP A 39 2.00 -1.22 -7.35
CA ASP A 39 3.26 -0.84 -6.72
C ASP A 39 3.04 -0.28 -5.30
N LEU A 40 2.09 0.66 -5.15
CA LEU A 40 1.75 1.24 -3.84
C LEU A 40 1.13 0.19 -2.90
N ALA A 41 0.36 -0.77 -3.44
CA ALA A 41 -0.16 -1.88 -2.66
C ALA A 41 0.98 -2.75 -2.12
N GLN A 42 1.93 -3.15 -2.99
CA GLN A 42 3.09 -3.95 -2.58
C GLN A 42 3.87 -3.27 -1.45
N GLU A 43 4.17 -1.97 -1.60
CA GLU A 43 4.84 -1.19 -0.57
C GLU A 43 4.06 -1.19 0.76
N ALA A 44 2.73 -1.07 0.74
CA ALA A 44 1.91 -1.14 1.94
C ALA A 44 1.99 -2.51 2.64
N PHE A 45 2.03 -3.60 1.87
CA PHE A 45 2.17 -4.95 2.42
C PHE A 45 3.57 -5.23 2.96
N VAL A 46 4.63 -4.73 2.32
CA VAL A 46 6.00 -4.83 2.85
C VAL A 46 6.07 -4.17 4.23
N ARG A 47 5.52 -2.97 4.38
CA ARG A 47 5.45 -2.28 5.68
C ARG A 47 4.65 -3.05 6.72
N LEU A 48 3.59 -3.77 6.30
CA LEU A 48 2.81 -4.62 7.20
C LEU A 48 3.67 -5.78 7.72
N TRP A 49 4.44 -6.41 6.84
CA TRP A 49 5.35 -7.51 7.18
C TRP A 49 6.44 -7.06 8.14
N GLU A 50 7.10 -5.93 7.86
CA GLU A 50 8.11 -5.35 8.74
C GLU A 50 7.56 -5.03 10.13
N ARG A 51 6.33 -4.50 10.18
CA ARG A 51 5.65 -4.25 11.45
C ARG A 51 5.37 -5.54 12.22
N ALA A 52 4.85 -6.58 11.55
CA ALA A 52 4.59 -7.87 12.18
C ALA A 52 5.86 -8.50 12.77
N ALA A 53 6.99 -8.32 12.09
CA ALA A 53 8.30 -8.77 12.56
C ALA A 53 8.78 -7.96 13.78
N ALA A 54 8.62 -6.63 13.75
CA ALA A 54 9.02 -5.74 14.85
C ALA A 54 8.21 -5.96 16.12
N ASP A 55 6.91 -6.23 15.99
CA ASP A 55 6.01 -6.49 17.12
C ASP A 55 6.22 -7.90 17.73
N GLY A 56 7.09 -8.74 17.15
CA GLY A 56 7.45 -10.08 17.62
C GLY A 56 6.33 -11.12 17.56
N SER A 57 5.14 -10.71 17.10
CA SER A 57 3.94 -11.55 17.03
C SER A 57 3.88 -12.43 15.78
N GLY A 58 4.63 -12.08 14.73
CA GLY A 58 4.55 -12.74 13.42
C GLY A 58 3.22 -12.53 12.69
N ALA A 59 2.32 -11.69 13.25
CA ALA A 59 1.01 -11.39 12.68
C ALA A 59 0.48 -10.04 13.18
N VAL A 60 -0.19 -9.28 12.31
CA VAL A 60 -0.90 -8.05 12.69
C VAL A 60 -2.37 -8.36 12.93
N ARG A 61 -2.88 -8.04 14.11
CA ARG A 61 -4.33 -8.10 14.39
C ARG A 61 -5.05 -7.03 13.58
N ASP A 62 -6.04 -7.44 12.78
CA ASP A 62 -6.89 -6.58 11.95
C ASP A 62 -6.10 -5.65 11.00
N PRO A 63 -5.38 -6.20 10.00
CA PRO A 63 -4.49 -5.41 9.14
C PRO A 63 -5.23 -4.47 8.17
N GLY A 64 -6.48 -4.76 7.81
CA GLY A 64 -7.24 -4.03 6.78
C GLY A 64 -7.33 -2.51 7.00
N PRO A 65 -7.82 -2.00 8.14
CA PRO A 65 -7.88 -0.56 8.42
C PRO A 65 -6.51 0.12 8.40
N TRP A 66 -5.47 -0.58 8.87
CA TRP A 66 -4.10 -0.05 8.84
C TRP A 66 -3.57 0.01 7.41
N LEU A 67 -3.77 -1.04 6.61
CA LEU A 67 -3.39 -1.09 5.20
C LEU A 67 -4.08 0.02 4.40
N LEU A 68 -5.38 0.23 4.58
CA LEU A 68 -6.10 1.33 3.91
C LEU A 68 -5.50 2.70 4.23
N ARG A 69 -5.13 2.94 5.49
CA ARG A 69 -4.47 4.18 5.91
C ARG A 69 -3.11 4.34 5.23
N VAL A 70 -2.26 3.31 5.29
CA VAL A 70 -0.92 3.35 4.71
C VAL A 70 -0.99 3.50 3.19
N ALA A 71 -1.83 2.71 2.51
CA ALA A 71 -2.06 2.80 1.07
C ALA A 71 -2.54 4.20 0.65
N SER A 72 -3.51 4.78 1.37
CA SER A 72 -3.98 6.14 1.07
C SER A 72 -2.87 7.18 1.21
N ASN A 73 -2.05 7.07 2.26
CA ASN A 73 -0.91 7.96 2.47
C ASN A 73 0.14 7.82 1.34
N LEU A 74 0.40 6.60 0.90
CA LEU A 74 1.30 6.32 -0.23
C LEU A 74 0.78 6.95 -1.52
N ALA A 75 -0.52 6.83 -1.81
CA ALA A 75 -1.14 7.49 -2.97
C ALA A 75 -1.02 9.02 -2.91
N TYR A 76 -1.32 9.64 -1.76
CA TYR A 76 -1.16 11.09 -1.62
C TYR A 76 0.28 11.54 -1.77
N ASN A 77 1.24 10.77 -1.25
CA ASN A 77 2.66 11.08 -1.41
C ASN A 77 3.11 10.92 -2.87
N HIS A 78 2.59 9.91 -3.58
CA HIS A 78 2.82 9.74 -5.01
C HIS A 78 2.35 10.98 -5.78
N PHE A 79 1.11 11.46 -5.59
CA PHE A 79 0.63 12.67 -6.28
C PHE A 79 1.48 13.91 -5.98
N ARG A 80 1.86 14.10 -4.71
CA ARG A 80 2.74 15.23 -4.34
C ARG A 80 4.12 15.12 -5.00
N ALA A 81 4.64 13.91 -5.21
CA ALA A 81 5.90 13.69 -5.90
C ALA A 81 5.77 13.96 -7.41
N GLU A 82 4.69 13.49 -8.03
CA GLU A 82 4.34 13.77 -9.43
C GLU A 82 4.24 15.27 -9.71
N GLU A 83 3.51 16.01 -8.86
CA GLU A 83 3.36 17.46 -8.96
C GLU A 83 4.71 18.19 -8.85
N ARG A 84 5.55 17.80 -7.88
CA ARG A 84 6.89 18.37 -7.76
C ARG A 84 7.78 18.05 -8.96
N ARG A 85 7.62 16.89 -9.58
CA ARG A 85 8.38 16.52 -10.77
C ARG A 85 7.96 17.39 -11.96
N ARG A 86 6.66 17.49 -12.22
CA ARG A 86 6.10 18.35 -13.28
C ARG A 86 6.54 19.81 -13.11
N ALA A 87 6.46 20.36 -11.90
CA ALA A 87 6.91 21.74 -11.64
C ALA A 87 8.42 21.95 -11.88
N ARG A 88 9.25 20.91 -11.75
CA ARG A 88 10.68 20.98 -12.10
C ARG A 88 10.90 20.88 -13.60
N GLU A 89 10.18 19.99 -14.26
CA GLU A 89 10.18 19.82 -15.72
C GLU A 89 9.75 21.13 -16.41
N ASP A 90 8.67 21.78 -15.94
CA ASP A 90 8.22 23.07 -16.45
C ASP A 90 9.29 24.16 -16.27
N ARG A 91 9.94 24.23 -15.11
CA ARG A 91 11.01 25.22 -14.84
C ARG A 91 12.27 24.97 -15.67
N ALA A 92 12.59 23.72 -15.97
CA ALA A 92 13.70 23.35 -16.84
C ALA A 92 13.37 23.64 -18.31
N GLY A 93 12.17 23.30 -18.77
CA GLY A 93 11.70 23.59 -20.12
C GLY A 93 11.58 25.08 -20.43
N VAL A 94 11.33 25.93 -19.43
CA VAL A 94 11.38 27.40 -19.56
C VAL A 94 12.82 27.95 -19.65
N GLN A 95 13.83 27.21 -19.18
CA GLN A 95 15.24 27.62 -19.28
C GLN A 95 15.88 27.21 -20.62
N ASP A 96 15.28 26.24 -21.32
CA ASP A 96 15.76 25.71 -22.60
C ASP A 96 15.06 26.32 -23.84
N ALA A 97 14.16 27.29 -23.66
CA ALA A 97 13.41 27.99 -24.72
C ALA A 97 13.71 29.49 -24.77
#